data_AF-A0A4R8FB05-F1
#
_entry.id   AF-A0A4R8FB05-F1
#
_cell.length_a   1.000
_cell.length_b   1.000
_cell.length_c   1.000
_cell.angle_alpha   90.00
_cell.angle_beta   90.00
_cell.angle_gamma   90.00
#
_symmetry.space_group_name_H-M   'P 1'
#
loop_
_entity.id
_entity.type
_entity.pdbx_description
1 polymer ?
#
loop_
_entity_poly.entity_id
_entity_poly.type
_entity_poly.pdbx_seq_one_letter_code
_entity_poly.pdbx_strand_id
1 'polypeptide(L)'
;MEDQGRLSKHFWLTQGMARTIGVNLNDALRSGQLGRGEYSELVAACAHCGRAEECMRWMGHQVTGADRLPEWCGVGVRLEALKEPA
;
A
#
# COMPACT_ATOMS: atom_id res chain seq x y z
N MET A 1 7.82 -20.83 9.01
CA MET A 1 8.73 -19.68 9.22
C MET A 1 8.84 -18.77 7.98
N GLU A 2 8.34 -19.19 6.81
CA GLU A 2 8.41 -18.41 5.55
C GLU A 2 7.38 -17.27 5.47
N ASP A 3 6.25 -17.40 6.17
CA ASP A 3 5.15 -16.44 6.12
C ASP A 3 5.53 -15.05 6.69
N GLN A 4 6.34 -15.03 7.75
CA GLN A 4 6.78 -13.78 8.39
C GLN A 4 7.68 -12.94 7.48
N GLY A 5 8.54 -13.57 6.68
CA GLY A 5 9.38 -12.88 5.69
C GLY A 5 8.56 -12.28 4.55
N ARG A 6 7.55 -13.02 4.07
CA ARG A 6 6.61 -12.54 3.04
C ARG A 6 5.79 -11.36 3.56
N LEU A 7 5.23 -11.46 4.75
CA LEU A 7 4.46 -10.36 5.35
C LEU A 7 5.30 -9.11 5.58
N SER A 8 6.57 -9.27 5.99
CA SER A 8 7.50 -8.15 6.13
C SER A 8 7.74 -7.42 4.81
N LYS A 9 7.93 -8.15 3.70
CA LYS A 9 8.07 -7.54 2.36
C LYS A 9 6.79 -6.78 1.95
N HIS A 10 5.63 -7.39 2.15
CA HIS A 10 4.36 -6.80 1.72
C HIS A 10 3.90 -5.63 2.60
N PHE A 11 4.32 -5.60 3.86
CA PHE A 11 4.20 -4.42 4.70
C PHE A 11 4.89 -3.21 4.05
N TRP A 12 6.15 -3.37 3.64
CA TRP A 12 6.91 -2.29 2.97
C TRP A 12 6.35 -1.94 1.59
N LEU A 13 5.88 -2.93 0.82
CA LEU A 13 5.23 -2.66 -0.47
C LEU A 13 3.94 -1.87 -0.31
N THR A 14 3.09 -2.21 0.66
CA THR A 14 1.84 -1.50 0.92
C THR A 14 2.11 -0.04 1.31
N GLN A 15 3.12 0.19 2.17
CA GLN A 15 3.60 1.53 2.51
C GLN A 15 4.14 2.30 1.30
N GLY A 16 4.98 1.65 0.48
CA GLY A 16 5.55 2.26 -0.72
C GLY A 16 4.48 2.71 -1.70
N MET A 17 3.52 1.83 -2.01
CA MET A 17 2.40 2.12 -2.91
C MET A 17 1.57 3.30 -2.40
N ALA A 18 1.20 3.28 -1.12
CA ALA A 18 0.47 4.40 -0.51
C ALA A 18 1.26 5.72 -0.59
N ARG A 19 2.56 5.68 -0.30
CA ARG A 19 3.42 6.87 -0.37
C ARG A 19 3.54 7.43 -1.78
N THR A 20 3.57 6.58 -2.81
CA THR A 20 3.61 7.01 -4.22
C THR A 20 2.40 7.87 -4.59
N ILE A 21 1.25 7.65 -3.96
CA ILE A 21 0.04 8.47 -4.17
C ILE A 21 -0.16 9.56 -3.11
N GLY A 22 0.86 9.87 -2.30
CA GLY A 22 0.82 10.91 -1.28
C GLY A 22 0.14 10.51 0.03
N VAL A 23 -0.16 9.23 0.24
CA VAL A 23 -0.80 8.74 1.47
C VAL A 23 0.25 8.31 2.49
N ASN A 24 0.16 8.85 3.72
CA ASN A 24 0.95 8.39 4.85
C ASN A 24 0.13 7.48 5.76
N LEU A 25 0.33 6.16 5.63
CA LEU A 25 -0.43 5.16 6.40
C LEU A 25 -0.16 5.23 7.90
N ASN A 26 1.03 5.65 8.34
CA ASN A 26 1.29 5.85 9.76
C ASN A 26 0.46 7.01 10.31
N ASP A 27 0.23 8.05 9.52
CA ASP A 27 -0.59 9.19 9.92
C ASP A 27 -2.06 8.79 9.94
N ALA A 28 -2.53 8.05 8.93
CA ALA A 28 -3.87 7.47 8.90
C ALA A 28 -4.15 6.54 10.10
N LEU A 29 -3.17 5.74 10.51
CA LEU A 29 -3.25 4.90 11.72
C LEU A 29 -3.32 5.73 13.00
N ARG A 30 -2.56 6.84 13.08
CA ARG A 30 -2.55 7.73 14.26
C ARG A 30 -3.82 8.57 14.36
N SER A 31 -4.36 9.03 13.22
CA SER A 31 -5.59 9.82 13.15
C SER A 31 -6.87 8.97 13.26
N GLY A 32 -6.75 7.65 13.15
CA GLY A 32 -7.88 6.72 13.20
C GLY A 32 -8.63 6.55 11.87
N GLN A 33 -8.14 7.15 10.78
CA GLN A 33 -8.68 6.95 9.42
C GLN A 33 -8.41 5.54 8.87
N LEU A 34 -7.42 4.84 9.43
CA LEU A 34 -7.09 3.45 9.13
C LEU A 34 -6.98 2.66 10.45
N GLY A 35 -7.68 1.53 10.55
CA GLY A 35 -7.57 0.64 11.70
C GLY A 35 -6.31 -0.23 11.66
N ARG A 36 -5.74 -0.62 12.81
CA ARG A 36 -4.59 -1.56 12.86
C ARG A 36 -4.92 -2.95 12.30
N GLY A 37 -6.12 -3.46 12.60
CA GLY A 37 -6.60 -4.74 12.07
C GLY A 37 -6.83 -4.66 10.56
N GLU A 38 -7.54 -3.62 10.13
CA GLU A 38 -7.74 -3.31 8.70
C GLU A 38 -6.41 -3.18 7.94
N TYR A 39 -5.42 -2.49 8.50
CA TYR A 39 -4.11 -2.39 7.87
C TYR A 39 -3.41 -3.75 7.73
N SER A 40 -3.54 -4.61 8.73
CA SER A 40 -3.00 -5.98 8.68
C SER A 40 -3.69 -6.80 7.59
N GLU A 41 -5.00 -6.64 7.41
CA GLU A 41 -5.77 -7.25 6.32
C GLU A 41 -5.34 -6.73 4.95
N LEU A 42 -5.08 -5.42 4.81
CA LEU A 42 -4.55 -4.85 3.56
C LEU A 42 -3.17 -5.41 3.22
N VAL A 43 -2.28 -5.56 4.20
CA VAL A 43 -0.96 -6.17 3.98
C VAL A 43 -1.10 -7.64 3.59
N ALA A 44 -2.00 -8.40 4.21
CA ALA A 44 -2.27 -9.79 3.87
C ALA A 44 -2.86 -9.94 2.45
N ALA A 45 -3.80 -9.07 2.08
CA ALA A 45 -4.37 -9.02 0.73
C ALA A 45 -3.31 -8.65 -0.32
N CYS A 46 -2.45 -7.67 -0.03
CA CYS A 46 -1.29 -7.34 -0.86
C CYS A 46 -0.34 -8.54 -0.99
N ALA A 47 -0.11 -9.28 0.09
CA ALA A 47 0.73 -10.48 0.07
C ALA A 47 0.19 -11.56 -0.85
N HIS A 48 -1.12 -11.69 -0.99
CA HIS A 48 -1.76 -12.67 -1.86
C HIS A 48 -1.80 -12.28 -3.35
N CYS A 49 -1.52 -11.02 -3.71
CA CYS A 49 -1.69 -10.56 -5.10
C CYS A 49 -0.61 -11.08 -6.07
N GLY A 50 0.54 -11.54 -5.56
CA GLY A 50 1.63 -12.13 -6.34
C GLY A 50 2.44 -11.16 -7.21
N ARG A 51 2.04 -9.88 -7.29
CA ARG A 51 2.57 -8.88 -8.24
C ARG A 51 3.64 -7.94 -7.67
N ALA A 52 4.46 -8.46 -6.75
CA ALA A 52 5.41 -7.65 -6.00
C ALA A 52 6.46 -6.97 -6.91
N GLU A 53 6.91 -7.66 -7.96
CA GLU A 53 7.90 -7.10 -8.90
C GLU A 53 7.29 -6.00 -9.78
N GLU A 54 6.04 -6.16 -10.23
CA GLU A 54 5.33 -5.13 -10.96
C GLU A 54 5.11 -3.88 -10.10
N CYS A 55 4.78 -4.04 -8.80
CA CYS A 55 4.72 -2.92 -7.85
C CYS A 55 6.04 -2.16 -7.79
N MET A 56 7.16 -2.86 -7.59
CA MET A 56 8.47 -2.21 -7.47
C MET A 56 8.87 -1.49 -8.77
N ARG A 57 8.66 -2.11 -9.93
CA ARG A 57 8.93 -1.48 -11.22
C ARG A 57 8.04 -0.25 -11.44
N TRP A 58 6.75 -0.36 -11.17
CA TRP A 58 5.82 0.75 -11.32
C TRP A 58 6.19 1.92 -10.41
N MET A 59 6.44 1.67 -9.11
CA MET A 59 6.87 2.69 -8.16
C MET A 59 8.17 3.36 -8.60
N GLY A 60 9.13 2.59 -9.13
CA GLY A 60 10.39 3.12 -9.65
C GLY A 60 10.23 4.10 -10.83
N HIS A 61 9.11 4.02 -11.56
CA HIS A 61 8.79 4.97 -12.63
C HIS A 61 8.01 6.21 -12.14
N GLN A 62 7.46 6.21 -10.92
CA GLN A 62 6.66 7.32 -10.40
C GLN A 62 7.53 8.37 -9.69
N VAL A 63 8.47 8.99 -10.41
CA VAL A 63 9.46 9.93 -9.83
C VAL A 63 8.80 11.14 -9.17
N THR A 64 7.68 11.62 -9.73
CA THR A 64 6.92 12.76 -9.22
C THR A 64 5.73 12.35 -8.35
N GLY A 65 5.60 11.06 -8.01
CA GLY A 65 4.37 10.49 -7.48
C GLY A 65 3.34 10.18 -8.56
N ALA A 66 2.19 9.65 -8.14
CA ALA A 66 1.07 9.30 -9.02
C ALA A 66 -0.26 9.73 -8.39
N ASP A 67 -1.25 10.05 -9.21
CA ASP A 67 -2.58 10.40 -8.69
C ASP A 67 -3.35 9.17 -8.21
N ARG A 68 -3.14 8.02 -8.87
CA ARG A 68 -3.85 6.78 -8.60
C ARG A 68 -2.91 5.59 -8.63
N LEU A 69 -3.30 4.54 -7.93
CA LEU A 69 -2.61 3.26 -8.01
C LEU A 69 -2.99 2.54 -9.31
N PRO A 70 -2.16 1.60 -9.75
CA PRO A 70 -2.47 0.79 -10.92
C PRO A 70 -3.79 0.04 -10.73
N GLU A 71 -4.56 -0.11 -11.80
CA GLU A 71 -5.85 -0.81 -11.78
C GLU A 71 -5.76 -2.25 -11.27
N TRP A 72 -4.58 -2.86 -11.38
CA TRP A 72 -4.30 -4.20 -10.89
C TRP A 72 -4.02 -4.28 -9.38
N CYS A 73 -3.89 -3.15 -8.67
CA CYS A 73 -3.61 -3.13 -7.24
C CYS A 73 -4.88 -3.46 -6.44
N GLY A 74 -4.97 -4.68 -5.91
CA GLY A 74 -6.17 -5.16 -5.20
C GLY A 74 -6.52 -4.41 -3.91
N VAL A 75 -5.57 -3.68 -3.33
CA VAL A 75 -5.80 -2.79 -2.16
C VAL A 75 -5.87 -1.31 -2.56
N GLY A 76 -5.76 -1.01 -3.86
CA GLY A 76 -5.54 0.33 -4.35
C GLY A 76 -6.70 1.27 -4.03
N VAL A 77 -7.94 0.80 -4.21
CA VAL A 77 -9.15 1.56 -3.88
C VAL A 77 -9.14 2.04 -2.42
N ARG A 78 -8.75 1.17 -1.49
CA ARG A 78 -8.75 1.52 -0.06
C ARG A 78 -7.65 2.51 0.29
N LEU A 79 -6.48 2.37 -0.33
CA LEU A 79 -5.36 3.31 -0.16
C LEU A 79 -5.70 4.68 -0.78
N GLU A 80 -6.32 4.71 -1.96
CA GLU A 80 -6.79 5.95 -2.60
C GLU A 80 -7.82 6.69 -1.75
N ALA A 81 -8.70 5.96 -1.04
CA ALA A 81 -9.67 6.56 -0.13
C ALA A 81 -9.04 7.22 1.12
N LEU A 82 -7.74 7.00 1.40
CA LEU A 82 -6.99 7.67 2.46
C LEU A 82 -6.32 8.96 2.00
N LYS A 83 -6.42 9.34 0.71
CA LYS A 83 -5.95 10.65 0.26
C LYS A 83 -6.79 11.70 0.98
N GLU A 84 -6.13 12.59 1.73
CA GLU A 84 -6.83 13.74 2.30
C GLU A 84 -7.50 14.52 1.16
N PRO A 85 -8.76 14.96 1.33
CA PRO A 85 -9.34 15.90 0.39
C PRO A 85 -8.51 17.18 0.43
N ALA A 86 -7.95 17.56 -0.72
CA ALA A 86 -7.22 18.82 -0.90
C ALA A 86 -8.12 20.03 -0.62
#